data_AF-A0A5N6U228-F1
#
_entry.id   AF-A0A5N6U228-F1
#
_cell.length_a   1.000
_cell.length_b   1.000
_cell.length_c   1.000
_cell.angle_alpha   90.00
_cell.angle_beta   90.00
_cell.angle_gamma   90.00
#
_symmetry.space_group_name_H-M   'P 1'
#
loop_
_entity.id
_entity.type
_entity.pdbx_description
1 polymer ?
#
loop_
_entity_poly.entity_id
_entity_poly.type
_entity_poly.pdbx_seq_one_letter_code
_entity_poly.pdbx_strand_id
1 'polypeptide(L)'
;MADGLNQARALRVAEIINDYRTLLVHISQQDVQVPGDDARQQGYAVIRESLAAAQALMSSNYTPVVPPAGGNDAENEKLELQRVILDGSARRFRAHKLYLRAAAGRRWSINRQNILRGQRPGPQHATHLKTVDDTFVQELAQITDQHVVADLRAADVRAGHWLNDDPALPVILNWIRAHP
;
A
#
# COMPACT_ATOMS: atom_id res chain seq x y z
N MET A 1 -15.27 9.44 -29.20
CA MET A 1 -14.63 10.72 -29.53
C MET A 1 -13.96 11.16 -28.25
N ALA A 2 -12.64 11.42 -28.30
CA ALA A 2 -11.90 11.80 -27.09
C ALA A 2 -12.54 13.04 -26.46
N ASP A 3 -12.79 12.97 -25.17
CA ASP A 3 -13.53 13.96 -24.37
C ASP A 3 -12.69 15.19 -24.01
N GLY A 4 -11.48 15.32 -24.57
CA GLY A 4 -10.54 16.41 -24.28
C GLY A 4 -9.86 16.30 -22.91
N LEU A 5 -10.04 15.22 -22.16
CA LEU A 5 -9.52 15.08 -20.79
C LEU A 5 -8.22 14.27 -20.69
N ASN A 6 -7.59 13.90 -21.81
CA ASN A 6 -6.36 13.09 -21.80
C ASN A 6 -5.21 13.77 -21.04
N GLN A 7 -5.10 15.10 -21.10
CA GLN A 7 -4.10 15.83 -20.31
C GLN A 7 -4.36 15.70 -18.79
N ALA A 8 -5.62 15.75 -18.36
CA ALA A 8 -5.97 15.53 -16.96
C ALA A 8 -5.68 14.09 -16.52
N ARG A 9 -5.95 13.10 -17.38
CA ARG A 9 -5.59 11.70 -17.13
C ARG A 9 -4.08 11.49 -17.03
N ALA A 10 -3.31 12.11 -17.91
CA ALA A 10 -1.85 12.02 -17.89
C ALA A 10 -1.26 12.61 -16.58
N LEU A 11 -1.79 13.75 -16.13
CA LEU A 11 -1.45 14.29 -14.82
C LEU A 11 -1.82 13.32 -13.68
N ARG A 12 -3.02 12.73 -13.72
CA ARG A 12 -3.46 11.77 -12.71
C ARG A 12 -2.57 10.52 -12.66
N VAL A 13 -2.11 10.03 -13.81
CA VAL A 13 -1.12 8.94 -13.88
C VAL A 13 0.16 9.33 -13.15
N ALA A 14 0.70 10.53 -13.40
CA ALA A 14 1.93 10.99 -12.76
C ALA A 14 1.78 11.10 -11.23
N GLU A 15 0.65 11.60 -10.74
CA GLU A 15 0.32 11.68 -9.31
C GLU A 15 0.30 10.30 -8.65
N ILE A 16 -0.42 9.34 -9.26
CA ILE A 16 -0.51 7.97 -8.74
C ILE A 16 0.86 7.29 -8.69
N ILE A 17 1.66 7.43 -9.75
CA ILE A 17 3.01 6.84 -9.81
C ILE A 17 3.93 7.47 -8.76
N ASN A 18 3.86 8.79 -8.57
CA ASN A 18 4.65 9.49 -7.57
C ASN A 18 4.31 9.01 -6.14
N ASP A 19 3.04 8.88 -5.83
CA ASP A 19 2.58 8.39 -4.53
C ASP A 19 2.97 6.94 -4.29
N TYR A 20 2.81 6.09 -5.30
CA TYR A 20 3.25 4.69 -5.24
C TYR A 20 4.75 4.59 -4.93
N ARG A 21 5.59 5.33 -5.65
CA ARG A 21 7.05 5.38 -5.40
C ARG A 21 7.36 5.87 -3.98
N THR A 22 6.66 6.90 -3.52
CA THR A 22 6.82 7.46 -2.17
C THR A 22 6.47 6.43 -1.09
N LEU A 23 5.38 5.67 -1.27
CA LEU A 23 5.00 4.57 -0.39
C LEU A 23 6.09 3.49 -0.33
N LEU A 24 6.65 3.08 -1.47
CA LEU A 24 7.72 2.07 -1.51
C LEU A 24 8.96 2.51 -0.70
N VAL A 25 9.35 3.78 -0.82
CA VAL A 25 10.43 4.36 -0.01
C VAL A 25 10.08 4.29 1.47
N HIS A 26 8.88 4.70 1.87
CA HIS A 26 8.46 4.66 3.28
C HIS A 26 8.32 3.24 3.84
N ILE A 27 7.94 2.26 3.02
CA ILE A 27 7.90 0.85 3.42
C ILE A 27 9.31 0.36 3.75
N SER A 28 10.30 0.67 2.90
CA SER A 28 11.70 0.27 3.13
C SER A 28 12.27 0.82 4.45
N GLN A 29 11.79 1.99 4.88
CA GLN A 29 12.18 2.64 6.13
C GLN A 29 11.52 1.99 7.37
N GLN A 30 10.62 1.02 7.20
CA GLN A 30 10.00 0.29 8.31
C GLN A 30 10.84 -0.90 8.78
N ASP A 31 11.92 -1.24 8.08
CA ASP A 31 12.80 -2.33 8.49
C ASP A 31 13.43 -2.06 9.87
N VAL A 32 13.57 -3.12 10.65
CA VAL A 32 14.07 -3.06 12.03
C VAL A 32 15.01 -4.23 12.28
N GLN A 33 16.05 -3.99 13.07
CA GLN A 33 16.93 -5.06 13.54
C GLN A 33 16.15 -5.99 14.47
N VAL A 34 16.03 -7.26 14.07
CA VAL A 34 15.28 -8.28 14.82
C VAL A 34 16.23 -8.98 15.79
N PRO A 35 15.98 -8.92 17.11
CA PRO A 35 16.76 -9.70 18.07
C PRO A 35 16.57 -11.21 17.79
N GLY A 36 17.65 -11.99 17.81
CA GLY A 36 17.64 -13.39 17.37
C GLY A 36 16.58 -14.28 18.05
N ASP A 37 16.37 -14.07 19.36
CA ASP A 37 15.39 -14.84 20.15
C ASP A 37 13.92 -14.43 19.87
N ASP A 38 13.72 -13.25 19.26
CA ASP A 38 12.39 -12.65 19.04
C ASP A 38 11.91 -12.76 17.59
N ALA A 39 12.63 -13.44 16.70
CA ALA A 39 12.31 -13.51 15.28
C ALA A 39 10.92 -14.12 14.95
N ARG A 40 10.35 -14.87 15.90
CA ARG A 40 9.02 -15.48 15.80
C ARG A 40 7.89 -14.60 16.33
N GLN A 41 8.21 -13.45 16.93
CA GLN A 41 7.17 -12.56 17.45
C GLN A 41 6.37 -11.95 16.30
N GLN A 42 5.07 -11.81 16.52
CA GLN A 42 4.10 -11.47 15.47
C GLN A 42 4.43 -10.14 14.77
N GLY A 43 4.83 -9.10 15.50
CA GLY A 43 5.11 -7.82 14.87
C GLY A 43 6.31 -7.86 13.92
N TYR A 44 7.38 -8.58 14.27
CA TYR A 44 8.52 -8.77 13.36
C TYR A 44 8.15 -9.62 12.14
N ALA A 45 7.28 -10.62 12.30
CA ALA A 45 6.75 -11.38 11.17
C ALA A 45 5.98 -10.49 10.19
N VAL A 46 5.10 -9.62 10.70
CA VAL A 46 4.29 -8.69 9.88
C VAL A 46 5.16 -7.66 9.16
N ILE A 47 6.23 -7.15 9.78
CA ILE A 47 7.19 -6.26 9.09
C ILE A 47 7.83 -7.00 7.92
N ARG A 48 8.40 -8.19 8.17
CA ARG A 48 9.09 -8.98 7.14
C ARG A 48 8.16 -9.36 5.98
N GLU A 49 6.94 -9.80 6.28
CA GLU A 49 5.92 -10.11 5.27
C GLU A 49 5.58 -8.88 4.44
N SER A 50 5.41 -7.72 5.09
CA SER A 50 5.08 -6.47 4.40
C SER A 50 6.22 -6.01 3.48
N LEU A 51 7.47 -6.11 3.93
CA LEU A 51 8.66 -5.79 3.14
C LEU A 51 8.82 -6.74 1.94
N ALA A 52 8.67 -8.04 2.16
CA ALA A 52 8.76 -9.05 1.09
C ALA A 52 7.65 -8.85 0.05
N ALA A 53 6.42 -8.57 0.48
CA ALA A 53 5.31 -8.29 -0.42
C ALA A 53 5.51 -6.98 -1.20
N ALA A 54 6.11 -5.96 -0.59
CA ALA A 54 6.45 -4.71 -1.29
C ALA A 54 7.53 -4.92 -2.35
N GLN A 55 8.55 -5.74 -2.04
CA GLN A 55 9.56 -6.12 -3.02
C GLN A 55 8.95 -6.91 -4.20
N ALA A 56 8.04 -7.84 -3.93
CA ALA A 56 7.31 -8.56 -4.97
C ALA A 56 6.48 -7.61 -5.85
N LEU A 57 5.79 -6.64 -5.22
CA LEU A 57 5.01 -5.63 -5.93
C LEU A 57 5.88 -4.69 -6.80
N MET A 58 7.10 -4.38 -6.37
CA MET A 58 8.08 -3.65 -7.18
C MET A 58 8.56 -4.43 -8.39
N SER A 59 8.68 -5.75 -8.26
CA SER A 59 9.17 -6.64 -9.33
C SER A 59 8.10 -7.02 -10.36
N SER A 60 6.82 -6.71 -10.12
CA SER A 60 5.75 -7.09 -11.03
C SER A 60 5.68 -6.16 -12.24
N ASN A 61 5.67 -6.75 -13.44
CA ASN A 61 5.63 -5.99 -14.69
C ASN A 61 4.24 -5.42 -14.96
N TYR A 62 4.20 -4.29 -15.67
CA TYR A 62 3.00 -3.82 -16.36
C TYR A 62 2.88 -4.55 -17.70
N THR A 63 1.69 -5.03 -18.04
CA THR A 63 1.42 -5.66 -19.34
C THR A 63 0.54 -4.74 -20.17
N PRO A 64 1.11 -3.98 -21.12
CA PRO A 64 0.31 -3.16 -22.03
C PRO A 64 -0.57 -4.04 -22.90
N VAL A 65 -1.78 -3.56 -23.21
CA VAL A 65 -2.65 -4.20 -24.20
C VAL A 65 -2.42 -3.53 -25.54
N VAL A 66 -2.26 -4.33 -26.61
CA VAL A 66 -2.10 -3.79 -27.96
C VAL A 66 -3.41 -3.09 -28.38
N PRO A 67 -3.38 -1.80 -28.77
CA PRO A 67 -4.57 -1.11 -29.24
C PRO A 67 -5.15 -1.80 -30.48
N PRO A 68 -6.48 -1.86 -30.64
CA PRO A 68 -7.09 -2.40 -31.85
C PRO A 68 -6.67 -1.58 -33.07
N ALA A 69 -6.32 -2.27 -34.16
CA ALA A 69 -5.95 -1.62 -35.42
C ALA A 69 -7.15 -0.83 -35.98
N GLY A 70 -6.96 0.47 -36.23
CA GLY A 70 -7.96 1.34 -36.88
C GLY A 70 -8.77 2.28 -35.97
N GLY A 71 -8.47 2.36 -34.67
CA GLY A 71 -9.08 3.35 -33.76
C GLY A 71 -8.55 4.78 -33.96
N ASN A 72 -9.35 5.79 -33.59
CA ASN A 72 -8.89 7.19 -33.51
C ASN A 72 -7.80 7.31 -32.42
N ASP A 73 -6.67 7.94 -32.75
CA ASP A 73 -5.48 8.03 -31.88
C ASP A 73 -5.80 8.57 -30.48
N ALA A 74 -6.60 9.64 -30.40
CA ALA A 74 -6.99 10.25 -29.12
C ALA A 74 -7.91 9.35 -28.26
N GLU A 75 -8.71 8.48 -28.90
CA GLU A 75 -9.54 7.51 -28.18
C GLU A 75 -8.69 6.32 -27.68
N ASN A 76 -7.73 5.88 -28.49
CA ASN A 76 -6.76 4.86 -28.07
C ASN A 76 -5.93 5.37 -26.87
N GLU A 77 -5.45 6.61 -26.95
CA GLU A 77 -4.73 7.27 -25.85
C GLU A 77 -5.57 7.34 -24.57
N LYS A 78 -6.85 7.72 -24.68
CA LYS A 78 -7.78 7.73 -23.54
C LYS A 78 -7.87 6.35 -22.89
N LEU A 79 -8.07 5.29 -23.67
CA LEU A 79 -8.21 3.93 -23.18
C LEU A 79 -6.92 3.45 -22.49
N GLU A 80 -5.76 3.75 -23.06
CA GLU A 80 -4.47 3.42 -22.44
C GLU A 80 -4.28 4.17 -21.12
N LEU A 81 -4.57 5.48 -21.06
CA LEU A 81 -4.46 6.25 -19.83
C LEU A 81 -5.40 5.73 -18.73
N GLN A 82 -6.65 5.39 -19.06
CA GLN A 82 -7.58 4.79 -18.08
C GLN A 82 -7.07 3.44 -17.55
N ARG A 83 -6.44 2.62 -18.39
CA ARG A 83 -5.81 1.35 -17.97
C ARG A 83 -4.62 1.59 -17.05
N VAL A 84 -3.76 2.55 -17.37
CA VAL A 84 -2.62 2.91 -16.51
C VAL A 84 -3.10 3.48 -15.18
N ILE A 85 -4.16 4.29 -15.15
CA ILE A 85 -4.79 4.77 -13.90
C ILE A 85 -5.27 3.58 -13.07
N LEU A 86 -5.94 2.59 -13.68
CA LEU A 86 -6.41 1.40 -12.97
C LEU A 86 -5.26 0.60 -12.36
N ASP A 87 -4.25 0.25 -13.16
CA ASP A 87 -3.10 -0.53 -12.68
C ASP A 87 -2.30 0.23 -11.61
N GLY A 88 -2.02 1.51 -11.85
CA GLY A 88 -1.37 2.38 -10.89
C GLY A 88 -2.15 2.50 -9.58
N SER A 89 -3.47 2.65 -9.63
CA SER A 89 -4.34 2.70 -8.45
C SER A 89 -4.31 1.40 -7.67
N ALA A 90 -4.30 0.25 -8.35
CA ALA A 90 -4.20 -1.05 -7.71
C ALA A 90 -2.84 -1.26 -7.02
N ARG A 91 -1.75 -0.83 -7.65
CA ARG A 91 -0.40 -0.87 -7.04
C ARG A 91 -0.30 0.07 -5.85
N ARG A 92 -0.75 1.32 -5.98
CA ARG A 92 -0.81 2.30 -4.88
C ARG A 92 -1.64 1.78 -3.71
N PHE A 93 -2.79 1.19 -3.97
CA PHE A 93 -3.65 0.56 -2.95
C PHE A 93 -2.93 -0.56 -2.20
N ARG A 94 -2.31 -1.52 -2.92
CA ARG A 94 -1.53 -2.60 -2.31
C ARG A 94 -0.38 -2.04 -1.49
N ALA A 95 0.38 -1.09 -2.03
CA ALA A 95 1.50 -0.46 -1.32
C ALA A 95 1.04 0.26 -0.05
N HIS A 96 -0.05 1.03 -0.09
CA HIS A 96 -0.56 1.74 1.09
C HIS A 96 -0.95 0.76 2.20
N LYS A 97 -1.62 -0.34 1.85
CA LYS A 97 -1.95 -1.40 2.81
C LYS A 97 -0.72 -2.04 3.44
N LEU A 98 0.32 -2.31 2.64
CA LEU A 98 1.60 -2.83 3.14
C LEU A 98 2.33 -1.83 4.04
N TYR A 99 2.30 -0.54 3.67
CA TYR A 99 2.85 0.54 4.49
C TYR A 99 2.18 0.59 5.87
N LEU A 100 0.85 0.59 5.92
CA LEU A 100 0.12 0.62 7.21
C LEU A 100 0.47 -0.58 8.09
N ARG A 101 0.56 -1.78 7.51
CA ARG A 101 0.94 -3.01 8.22
C ARG A 101 2.37 -2.94 8.75
N ALA A 102 3.31 -2.53 7.92
CA ALA A 102 4.72 -2.39 8.31
C ALA A 102 4.89 -1.32 9.41
N ALA A 103 4.19 -0.19 9.29
CA ALA A 103 4.22 0.89 10.28
C ALA A 103 3.63 0.45 11.63
N ALA A 104 2.53 -0.33 11.62
CA ALA A 104 1.97 -0.94 12.83
C ALA A 104 2.98 -1.89 13.50
N GLY A 105 3.61 -2.76 12.71
CA GLY A 105 4.66 -3.66 13.21
C GLY A 105 5.84 -2.90 13.80
N ARG A 106 6.27 -1.80 13.17
CA ARG A 106 7.34 -0.94 13.69
C ARG A 106 6.95 -0.30 15.02
N ARG A 107 5.73 0.27 15.14
CA ARG A 107 5.22 0.81 16.41
C ARG A 107 5.20 -0.24 17.51
N TRP A 108 4.70 -1.44 17.21
CA TRP A 108 4.73 -2.58 18.13
C TRP A 108 6.16 -2.88 18.59
N SER A 109 7.14 -2.91 17.67
CA SER A 109 8.54 -3.23 18.01
C SER A 109 9.16 -2.18 18.95
N ILE A 110 8.89 -0.89 18.70
CA ILE A 110 9.35 0.22 19.54
C ILE A 110 8.74 0.10 20.95
N ASN A 111 7.43 -0.12 21.04
CA ASN A 111 6.75 -0.26 22.32
C ASN A 111 7.26 -1.47 23.12
N ARG A 112 7.47 -2.62 22.45
CA ARG A 112 8.08 -3.80 23.07
C ARG A 112 9.47 -3.50 23.61
N GLN A 113 10.32 -2.86 22.82
CA GLN A 113 11.68 -2.50 23.23
C GLN A 113 11.68 -1.53 24.42
N ASN A 114 10.75 -0.57 24.45
CA ASN A 114 10.59 0.37 25.56
C ASN A 114 10.17 -0.30 26.87
N ILE A 115 9.38 -1.37 26.80
CA ILE A 115 9.00 -2.18 27.97
C ILE A 115 10.20 -3.00 28.45
N LEU A 116 10.89 -3.68 27.52
CA LEU A 116 11.98 -4.58 27.85
C LEU A 116 13.25 -3.84 28.31
N ARG A 117 13.52 -2.65 27.77
CA ARG A 117 14.73 -1.85 28.06
C ARG A 117 16.03 -2.67 27.98
N GLY A 118 16.10 -3.59 27.00
CA GLY A 118 17.23 -4.50 26.80
C GLY A 118 17.25 -5.75 27.70
N GLN A 119 16.29 -5.89 28.62
CA GLN A 119 16.11 -7.11 29.41
C GLN A 119 15.34 -8.18 28.65
N ARG A 120 15.48 -9.43 29.08
CA ARG A 120 14.65 -10.54 28.57
C ARG A 120 13.20 -10.41 29.06
N PRO A 121 12.21 -10.84 28.26
CA PRO A 121 10.84 -10.95 28.73
C PRO A 121 10.75 -11.81 30.00
N GLY A 122 9.97 -11.35 30.98
CA GLY A 122 9.82 -12.01 32.29
C GLY A 122 8.48 -11.65 32.92
N PRO A 123 8.14 -12.25 34.08
CA PRO A 123 6.83 -12.04 34.73
C PRO A 123 6.50 -10.56 34.98
N GLN A 124 7.50 -9.74 35.31
CA GLN A 124 7.31 -8.30 35.52
C GLN A 124 6.91 -7.53 34.24
N HIS A 125 7.21 -8.07 33.05
CA HIS A 125 6.88 -7.45 31.76
C HIS A 125 5.56 -7.97 31.17
N ALA A 126 5.06 -9.12 31.65
CA ALA A 126 4.03 -9.90 30.97
C ALA A 126 2.75 -9.11 30.67
N THR A 127 2.22 -8.38 31.64
CA THR A 127 0.99 -7.58 31.46
C THR A 127 1.19 -6.47 30.43
N HIS A 128 2.30 -5.74 30.49
CA HIS A 128 2.58 -4.65 29.56
C HIS A 128 2.83 -5.15 28.13
N LEU A 129 3.57 -6.25 27.99
CA LEU A 129 3.78 -6.88 26.68
C LEU A 129 2.47 -7.35 26.07
N LYS A 130 1.59 -7.97 26.89
CA LYS A 130 0.26 -8.37 26.44
C LYS A 130 -0.56 -7.17 25.96
N THR A 131 -0.53 -6.04 26.66
CA THR A 131 -1.22 -4.82 26.21
C THR A 131 -0.70 -4.33 24.86
N VAL A 132 0.62 -4.38 24.63
CA VAL A 132 1.23 -4.01 23.34
C VAL A 132 0.80 -4.97 22.23
N ASP A 133 0.74 -6.27 22.50
CA ASP A 133 0.27 -7.28 21.55
C ASP A 133 -1.23 -7.09 21.22
N ASP A 134 -2.07 -6.90 22.24
CA ASP A 134 -3.52 -6.69 22.06
C ASP A 134 -3.79 -5.39 21.27
N THR A 135 -3.04 -4.31 21.54
CA THR A 135 -3.13 -3.05 20.78
C THR A 135 -2.74 -3.24 19.32
N PHE A 136 -1.66 -4.00 19.07
CA PHE A 136 -1.19 -4.28 17.72
C PHE A 136 -2.19 -5.11 16.90
N VAL A 137 -2.82 -6.11 17.52
CA VAL A 137 -3.89 -6.89 16.88
C VAL A 137 -5.08 -6.01 16.52
N GLN A 138 -5.49 -5.12 17.43
CA GLN A 138 -6.56 -4.17 17.15
C GLN A 138 -6.21 -3.22 16.01
N GLU A 139 -4.97 -2.71 15.98
CA GLU A 139 -4.48 -1.85 14.92
C GLU A 139 -4.51 -2.55 13.55
N LEU A 140 -4.01 -3.79 13.47
CA LEU A 140 -4.07 -4.57 12.22
C LEU A 140 -5.51 -4.84 11.76
N ALA A 141 -6.44 -5.06 12.69
CA ALA A 141 -7.84 -5.28 12.37
C ALA A 141 -8.51 -4.04 11.75
N GLN A 142 -8.01 -2.83 12.01
CA GLN A 142 -8.51 -1.60 11.39
C GLN A 142 -8.01 -1.40 9.95
N ILE A 143 -6.96 -2.11 9.54
CA ILE A 143 -6.39 -2.02 8.17
C ILE A 143 -7.25 -2.85 7.20
N THR A 144 -8.46 -2.36 6.95
CA THR A 144 -9.42 -2.93 6.01
C THR A 144 -9.27 -2.31 4.62
N ASP A 145 -9.74 -3.00 3.58
CA ASP A 145 -9.72 -2.47 2.22
C ASP A 145 -10.52 -1.16 2.09
N GLN A 146 -11.63 -1.07 2.82
CA GLN A 146 -12.46 0.14 2.86
C GLN A 146 -11.73 1.31 3.54
N HIS A 147 -10.99 1.04 4.63
CA HIS A 147 -10.19 2.07 5.29
C HIS A 147 -9.09 2.59 4.37
N VAL A 148 -8.36 1.68 3.70
CA VAL A 148 -7.25 2.02 2.79
C VAL A 148 -7.74 2.88 1.61
N VAL A 149 -8.84 2.50 0.95
CA VAL A 149 -9.35 3.27 -0.19
C VAL A 149 -9.92 4.62 0.26
N ALA A 150 -10.56 4.70 1.42
CA ALA A 150 -11.10 5.94 1.96
C ALA A 150 -9.97 6.93 2.31
N ASP A 151 -8.88 6.46 2.91
CA ASP A 151 -7.73 7.28 3.26
C ASP A 151 -7.03 7.84 2.01
N LEU A 152 -6.75 6.99 1.01
CA LEU A 152 -6.18 7.41 -0.28
C LEU A 152 -7.09 8.43 -0.98
N ARG A 153 -8.40 8.17 -1.05
CA ARG A 153 -9.36 9.08 -1.67
C ARG A 153 -9.41 10.42 -0.94
N ALA A 154 -9.37 10.41 0.39
CA ALA A 154 -9.36 11.64 1.17
C ALA A 154 -8.07 12.43 0.95
N ALA A 155 -6.92 11.77 0.83
CA ALA A 155 -5.66 12.41 0.47
C ALA A 155 -5.72 13.07 -0.90
N ASP A 156 -6.26 12.37 -1.90
CA ASP A 156 -6.40 12.88 -3.26
C ASP A 156 -7.33 14.09 -3.34
N VAL A 157 -8.45 14.06 -2.62
CA VAL A 157 -9.38 15.20 -2.52
C VAL A 157 -8.73 16.40 -1.85
N ARG A 158 -7.99 16.19 -0.76
CA ARG A 158 -7.25 17.27 -0.07
C ARG A 158 -6.18 17.90 -0.97
N ALA A 159 -5.54 17.11 -1.83
CA ALA A 159 -4.54 17.58 -2.77
C ALA A 159 -5.14 18.26 -4.02
N GLY A 160 -6.46 18.20 -4.22
CA GLY A 160 -7.14 18.81 -5.37
C GLY A 160 -6.91 18.07 -6.68
N HIS A 161 -6.60 16.77 -6.63
CA HIS A 161 -6.37 15.95 -7.81
C HIS A 161 -7.65 15.76 -8.65
N TRP A 162 -7.48 15.46 -9.93
CA TRP A 162 -8.59 15.10 -10.81
C TRP A 162 -8.90 13.61 -10.71
N LEU A 163 -10.15 13.25 -10.38
CA LEU A 163 -10.49 11.91 -9.90
C LEU A 163 -11.63 11.22 -10.66
N ASN A 164 -12.02 11.74 -11.82
CA ASN A 164 -13.22 11.27 -12.51
C ASN A 164 -13.08 9.83 -13.02
N ASP A 165 -11.87 9.43 -13.40
CA ASP A 165 -11.57 8.09 -13.92
C ASP A 165 -10.89 7.18 -12.88
N ASP A 166 -10.85 7.60 -11.62
CA ASP A 166 -10.31 6.75 -10.55
C ASP A 166 -11.22 5.52 -10.34
N PRO A 167 -10.66 4.31 -10.27
CA PRO A 167 -11.44 3.10 -10.12
C PRO A 167 -12.05 2.99 -8.72
N ALA A 168 -13.28 2.49 -8.65
CA ALA A 168 -13.90 2.10 -7.38
C ALA A 168 -13.19 0.87 -6.77
N LEU A 169 -13.32 0.69 -5.44
CA LEU A 169 -12.70 -0.42 -4.72
C LEU A 169 -12.99 -1.81 -5.34
N PRO A 170 -14.22 -2.17 -5.75
CA PRO A 170 -14.47 -3.46 -6.38
C PRO A 170 -13.67 -3.67 -7.67
N VAL A 171 -13.45 -2.60 -8.45
CA VAL A 171 -12.67 -2.66 -9.71
C VAL A 171 -11.19 -2.87 -9.38
N ILE A 172 -10.66 -2.17 -8.38
CA ILE A 172 -9.29 -2.37 -7.88
C ILE A 172 -9.08 -3.82 -7.42
N LEU A 173 -9.98 -4.35 -6.58
CA LEU A 173 -9.85 -5.72 -6.06
C LEU A 173 -9.99 -6.77 -7.16
N ASN A 174 -10.86 -6.55 -8.16
CA ASN A 174 -10.95 -7.43 -9.33
C ASN A 174 -9.64 -7.42 -10.13
N TRP A 175 -9.06 -6.23 -10.35
CA TRP A 175 -7.80 -6.09 -11.06
C TRP A 175 -6.66 -6.83 -10.36
N ILE A 176 -6.53 -6.67 -9.04
CA ILE A 176 -5.51 -7.35 -8.22
C ILE A 176 -5.67 -8.87 -8.30
N ARG A 177 -6.90 -9.39 -8.27
CA ARG A 177 -7.14 -10.84 -8.37
C ARG A 177 -6.76 -11.41 -9.74
N ALA A 178 -6.92 -10.62 -10.81
CA ALA A 178 -6.52 -11.00 -12.15
C ALA A 178 -5.01 -10.89 -12.38
N HIS A 179 -4.29 -10.13 -11.55
CA HIS A 179 -2.85 -9.82 -11.68
C HIS A 179 -2.12 -9.96 -10.33
N PRO A 180 -1.92 -11.19 -9.81
CA PRO A 180 -1.34 -11.44 -8.49
C PRO A 180 0.09 -10.89 -8.32
#